data_AF-A0A4P7C1E5-F1
#
_entry.id   AF-A0A4P7C1E5-F1
#
_cell.length_a   1.000
_cell.length_b   1.000
_cell.length_c   1.000
_cell.angle_alpha   90.00
_cell.angle_beta   90.00
_cell.angle_gamma   90.00
#
_symmetry.space_group_name_H-M   'P 1'
#
loop_
_entity.id
_entity.type
_entity.pdbx_description
1 polymer ?
#
loop_
_entity_poly.entity_id
_entity_poly.type
_entity_poly.pdbx_seq_one_letter_code
_entity_poly.pdbx_strand_id
1 'polypeptide(L)'
;MPPLGIGYPRLDILDQYTAQLPNNAEETLTPSEQQTLSEIVHKRAEGYGELQGKVLAEIWSRVHRKFRVARYSQLPRTQLTEAILYVTGMEIRTGKRQTTEKAISHTQYYELKRLVYLIGACFHYQNAAQWTAWATLREKLFAESAAKIPASRYEQARAILNDIQEAASAFKSAVMELETGFFERRFSAIPLEIQELERLLSEEEE
;
A
#
# COMPACT_ATOMS: atom_id res chain seq x y z
N MET A 1 -62.68 -68.84 -7.11
CA MET A 1 -62.75 -67.38 -7.40
C MET A 1 -62.19 -66.63 -6.20
N PRO A 2 -61.38 -65.58 -6.39
CA PRO A 2 -59.93 -65.65 -6.67
C PRO A 2 -59.12 -64.93 -5.53
N PRO A 3 -57.82 -64.52 -5.66
CA PRO A 3 -56.75 -65.03 -4.79
C PRO A 3 -55.81 -63.92 -4.22
N LEU A 4 -54.63 -64.36 -3.74
CA LEU A 4 -53.31 -63.69 -3.75
C LEU A 4 -52.79 -63.17 -2.41
N GLY A 5 -51.87 -63.97 -1.85
CA GLY A 5 -50.79 -63.46 -1.03
C GLY A 5 -49.83 -62.63 -1.86
N ILE A 6 -49.33 -61.56 -1.27
CA ILE A 6 -48.06 -60.93 -1.60
C ILE A 6 -47.41 -60.64 -0.25
N GLY A 7 -46.51 -61.51 0.17
CA GLY A 7 -45.52 -61.16 1.18
C GLY A 7 -44.64 -60.08 0.55
N TYR A 8 -44.61 -58.90 1.14
CA TYR A 8 -43.66 -57.86 0.76
C TYR A 8 -42.27 -58.25 1.29
N PRO A 9 -41.26 -58.52 0.44
CA PRO A 9 -39.89 -58.67 0.88
C PRO A 9 -39.18 -57.35 0.58
N ARG A 10 -39.19 -56.38 1.50
CA ARG A 10 -38.28 -55.22 1.36
C ARG A 10 -38.21 -54.34 2.60
N LEU A 11 -37.42 -54.75 3.58
CA LEU A 11 -36.94 -53.84 4.63
C LEU A 11 -35.46 -54.00 4.97
N ASP A 12 -34.66 -54.66 4.11
CA ASP A 12 -33.21 -54.86 4.36
C ASP A 12 -32.28 -54.11 3.38
N ILE A 13 -32.82 -53.26 2.49
CA ILE A 13 -31.98 -52.55 1.51
C ILE A 13 -31.45 -51.21 2.05
N LEU A 14 -32.11 -50.62 3.04
CA LEU A 14 -31.64 -49.37 3.66
C LEU A 14 -30.54 -49.62 4.71
N ASP A 15 -30.56 -50.75 5.40
CA ASP A 15 -29.51 -51.11 6.38
C ASP A 15 -28.22 -51.66 5.73
N GLN A 16 -28.29 -52.21 4.51
CA GLN A 16 -27.09 -52.61 3.77
C GLN A 16 -26.36 -51.43 3.11
N TYR A 17 -27.04 -50.31 2.86
CA TYR A 17 -26.41 -49.10 2.31
C TYR A 17 -25.67 -48.27 3.37
N THR A 18 -26.05 -48.37 4.65
CA THR A 18 -25.35 -47.68 5.75
C THR A 18 -24.08 -48.41 6.19
N ALA A 19 -23.93 -49.70 5.85
CA ALA A 19 -22.74 -50.50 6.13
C ALA A 19 -21.57 -50.27 5.15
N GLN A 20 -21.74 -49.45 4.11
CA GLN A 20 -20.71 -49.12 3.11
C GLN A 20 -20.41 -47.62 3.01
N LEU A 21 -20.71 -46.83 4.04
CA LEU A 21 -20.03 -45.55 4.17
C LEU A 21 -18.55 -45.86 4.39
N PRO A 22 -17.62 -45.39 3.53
CA PRO A 22 -16.21 -45.51 3.82
C PRO A 22 -16.00 -44.89 5.20
N ASN A 23 -15.41 -45.66 6.11
CA ASN A 23 -14.92 -45.15 7.38
C ASN A 23 -14.19 -43.84 7.09
N ASN A 24 -14.73 -42.72 7.58
CA ASN A 24 -14.07 -41.42 7.61
C ASN A 24 -12.86 -41.53 8.56
N ALA A 25 -11.86 -42.35 8.22
CA ALA A 25 -10.50 -42.02 8.54
C ALA A 25 -10.27 -40.71 7.79
N GLU A 26 -10.33 -39.59 8.51
CA GLU A 26 -10.13 -38.26 7.94
C GLU A 26 -8.89 -38.30 7.05
N GLU A 27 -9.11 -38.29 5.73
CA GLU A 27 -8.02 -38.41 4.78
C GLU A 27 -7.12 -37.19 5.02
N THR A 28 -5.93 -37.43 5.54
CA THR A 28 -4.96 -36.37 5.82
C THR A 28 -4.34 -35.89 4.51
N LEU A 29 -3.73 -34.70 4.51
CA LEU A 29 -3.12 -34.14 3.30
C LEU A 29 -2.15 -35.10 2.59
N THR A 30 -2.32 -35.21 1.28
CA THR A 30 -1.36 -35.86 0.39
C THR A 30 -0.03 -35.08 0.36
N PRO A 31 1.10 -35.71 -0.03
CA PRO A 31 2.39 -35.02 -0.11
C PRO A 31 2.38 -33.77 -1.01
N SER A 32 1.64 -33.79 -2.13
CA SER A 32 1.52 -32.63 -3.03
C SER A 32 0.74 -31.47 -2.42
N GLU A 33 -0.28 -31.77 -1.61
CA GLU A 33 -1.06 -30.75 -0.91
C GLU A 33 -0.25 -30.13 0.23
N GLN A 34 0.54 -30.95 0.95
CA GLN A 34 1.50 -30.45 1.95
C GLN A 34 2.53 -29.52 1.30
N GLN A 35 3.06 -29.91 0.13
CA GLN A 35 4.00 -29.09 -0.63
C GLN A 35 3.36 -27.76 -1.05
N THR A 36 2.12 -27.79 -1.53
CA THR A 36 1.38 -26.58 -1.94
C THR A 36 1.22 -25.60 -0.77
N LEU A 37 0.81 -26.10 0.41
CA LEU A 37 0.68 -25.26 1.60
C LEU A 37 2.04 -24.71 2.05
N SER A 38 3.09 -25.52 2.00
CA SER A 38 4.46 -25.10 2.29
C SER A 38 4.92 -23.97 1.37
N GLU A 39 4.70 -24.11 0.05
CA GLU A 39 5.04 -23.08 -0.94
C GLU A 39 4.30 -21.77 -0.69
N ILE A 40 3.02 -21.82 -0.32
CA ILE A 40 2.24 -20.63 0.03
C ILE A 40 2.85 -19.93 1.25
N VAL A 41 3.23 -20.69 2.28
CA VAL A 41 3.89 -20.16 3.49
C VAL A 41 5.24 -19.52 3.15
N HIS A 42 6.05 -20.19 2.32
CA HIS A 42 7.34 -19.66 1.87
C HIS A 42 7.19 -18.39 1.02
N LYS A 43 6.29 -18.38 0.03
CA LYS A 43 5.97 -17.20 -0.77
C LYS A 43 5.50 -16.02 0.08
N ARG A 44 4.75 -16.29 1.15
CA ARG A 44 4.33 -15.23 2.08
C ARG A 44 5.49 -14.63 2.85
N ALA A 45 6.48 -15.45 3.24
CA ALA A 45 7.63 -15.03 4.01
C ALA A 45 8.77 -14.42 3.15
N GLU A 46 8.82 -14.71 1.85
CA GLU A 46 9.88 -14.27 0.93
C GLU A 46 10.11 -12.75 0.95
N GLY A 47 9.04 -11.97 1.07
CA GLY A 47 9.13 -10.51 1.12
C GLY A 47 9.69 -9.93 2.42
N TYR A 48 10.20 -10.71 3.37
CA TYR A 48 10.67 -10.22 4.67
C TYR A 48 12.20 -10.24 4.83
N GLY A 49 12.96 -10.64 3.80
CA GLY A 49 14.42 -10.61 3.80
C GLY A 49 15.03 -11.38 4.98
N GLU A 50 15.89 -10.73 5.76
CA GLU A 50 16.52 -11.32 6.97
C GLU A 50 15.51 -11.81 8.02
N LEU A 51 14.28 -11.26 8.04
CA LEU A 51 13.23 -11.66 8.96
C LEU A 51 12.43 -12.87 8.47
N GLN A 52 12.69 -13.37 7.26
CA GLN A 52 11.98 -14.49 6.65
C GLN A 52 11.89 -15.70 7.58
N GLY A 53 12.99 -16.10 8.23
CA GLY A 53 13.00 -17.23 9.17
C GLY A 53 12.09 -17.02 10.37
N LYS A 54 12.03 -15.79 10.90
CA LYS A 54 11.15 -15.45 12.02
C LYS A 54 9.67 -15.41 11.60
N VAL A 55 9.39 -14.93 10.39
CA VAL A 55 8.03 -14.92 9.81
C VAL A 55 7.54 -16.34 9.56
N LEU A 56 8.38 -17.23 9.03
CA LEU A 56 8.05 -18.65 8.88
C LEU A 56 7.70 -19.29 10.23
N ALA A 57 8.51 -19.03 11.26
CA ALA A 57 8.24 -19.53 12.61
C ALA A 57 6.93 -18.99 13.19
N GLU A 58 6.62 -17.71 12.97
CA GLU A 58 5.35 -17.09 13.36
C GLU A 58 4.16 -17.74 12.66
N ILE A 59 4.21 -17.87 11.33
CA ILE A 59 3.15 -18.51 10.54
C ILE A 59 2.93 -19.94 11.04
N TRP A 60 4.01 -20.70 11.22
CA TRP A 60 3.92 -22.07 11.71
C TRP A 60 3.32 -22.16 13.12
N SER A 61 3.78 -21.33 14.06
CA SER A 61 3.25 -21.30 15.43
C SER A 61 1.75 -21.07 15.46
N ARG A 62 1.25 -20.19 14.58
CA ARG A 62 -0.17 -19.88 14.46
C ARG A 62 -0.96 -21.01 13.80
N VAL A 63 -0.46 -21.60 12.72
CA VAL A 63 -1.08 -22.75 12.04
C VAL A 63 -1.17 -23.93 13.01
N HIS A 64 -0.07 -24.26 13.68
CA HIS A 64 -0.01 -25.28 14.72
C HIS A 64 -1.08 -25.06 15.80
N ARG A 65 -1.23 -23.83 16.29
CA ARG A 65 -2.23 -23.50 17.33
C ARG A 65 -3.67 -23.54 16.82
N LYS A 66 -3.94 -23.03 15.61
CA LYS A 66 -5.29 -22.96 15.05
C LYS A 66 -5.83 -24.35 14.68
N PHE A 67 -5.02 -25.15 14.01
CA PHE A 67 -5.44 -26.46 13.50
C PHE A 67 -5.06 -27.61 14.44
N ARG A 68 -4.30 -27.33 15.51
CA ARG A 68 -3.85 -28.33 16.51
C ARG A 68 -3.07 -29.50 15.88
N VAL A 69 -2.22 -29.18 14.90
CA VAL A 69 -1.40 -30.16 14.17
C VAL A 69 0.08 -29.95 14.42
N ALA A 70 0.84 -31.03 14.64
CA ALA A 70 2.29 -30.95 14.82
C ALA A 70 3.07 -30.88 13.49
N ARG A 71 2.45 -31.31 12.38
CA ARG A 71 3.00 -31.27 11.01
C ARG A 71 1.86 -31.17 9.99
N TYR A 72 2.13 -30.69 8.78
CA TYR A 72 1.12 -30.60 7.71
C TYR A 72 0.48 -31.94 7.34
N SER A 73 1.22 -33.05 7.47
CA SER A 73 0.71 -34.40 7.21
C SER A 73 -0.40 -34.86 8.17
N GLN A 74 -0.66 -34.12 9.25
CA GLN A 74 -1.73 -34.40 10.20
C GLN A 74 -2.96 -33.54 9.98
N LEU A 75 -2.91 -32.60 9.02
CA LEU A 75 -4.05 -31.75 8.72
C LEU A 75 -5.10 -32.58 7.95
N PRO A 76 -6.36 -32.61 8.41
CA PRO A 76 -7.45 -33.19 7.63
C PRO A 76 -7.59 -32.45 6.29
N ARG A 77 -7.77 -33.20 5.21
CA ARG A 77 -7.88 -32.63 3.86
C ARG A 77 -9.06 -31.67 3.72
N THR A 78 -10.12 -31.88 4.49
CA THR A 78 -11.29 -30.98 4.59
C THR A 78 -10.91 -29.57 5.08
N GLN A 79 -9.80 -29.42 5.82
CA GLN A 79 -9.31 -28.15 6.36
C GLN A 79 -8.26 -27.48 5.48
N LEU A 80 -7.83 -28.08 4.35
CA LEU A 80 -6.79 -27.51 3.48
C LEU A 80 -7.13 -26.09 3.03
N THR A 81 -8.35 -25.89 2.52
CA THR A 81 -8.82 -24.59 2.04
C THR A 81 -8.83 -23.56 3.16
N GLU A 82 -9.26 -23.94 4.36
CA GLU A 82 -9.24 -23.04 5.51
C GLU A 82 -7.80 -22.69 5.94
N ALA A 83 -6.88 -23.64 5.92
CA ALA A 83 -5.47 -23.41 6.21
C ALA A 83 -4.83 -22.44 5.22
N ILE A 84 -5.10 -22.61 3.92
CA ILE A 84 -4.64 -21.69 2.87
C ILE A 84 -5.21 -20.29 3.12
N LEU A 85 -6.52 -20.16 3.31
CA LEU A 85 -7.18 -18.86 3.58
C LEU A 85 -6.64 -18.20 4.85
N TYR A 86 -6.37 -18.97 5.89
CA TYR A 86 -5.81 -18.47 7.13
C TYR A 86 -4.39 -17.94 6.92
N VAL A 87 -3.53 -18.70 6.23
CA VAL A 87 -2.17 -18.25 5.90
C VAL A 87 -2.20 -17.02 5.01
N THR A 88 -3.07 -16.96 4.01
CA THR A 88 -3.14 -15.81 3.10
C THR A 88 -3.79 -14.57 3.73
N GLY A 89 -4.68 -14.73 4.69
CA GLY A 89 -5.38 -13.64 5.37
C GLY A 89 -4.71 -13.13 6.65
N MET A 90 -3.79 -13.89 7.27
CA MET A 90 -3.25 -13.51 8.58
C MET A 90 -2.30 -12.31 8.53
N GLU A 91 -2.40 -11.42 9.52
CA GLU A 91 -1.42 -10.35 9.72
C GLU A 91 -0.15 -10.88 10.37
N ILE A 92 1.00 -10.58 9.74
CA ILE A 92 2.34 -10.92 10.23
C ILE A 92 2.82 -9.82 11.18
N ARG A 93 3.23 -10.20 12.39
CA ARG A 93 3.66 -9.24 13.43
C ARG A 93 5.17 -9.08 13.51
N THR A 94 5.94 -10.04 12.99
CA THR A 94 7.40 -10.08 13.20
C THR A 94 8.19 -9.07 12.34
N GLY A 95 7.55 -8.25 11.52
CA GLY A 95 8.21 -7.16 10.80
C GLY A 95 7.35 -6.56 9.69
N LYS A 96 7.90 -5.56 8.99
CA LYS A 96 7.34 -5.04 7.74
C LYS A 96 7.90 -5.81 6.55
N ARG A 97 7.05 -6.08 5.56
CA ARG A 97 7.48 -6.64 4.27
C ARG A 97 8.46 -5.66 3.62
N GLN A 98 9.66 -6.14 3.28
CA GLN A 98 10.63 -5.41 2.49
C GLN A 98 10.14 -5.37 1.04
N THR A 99 9.95 -4.17 0.51
CA THR A 99 9.73 -3.99 -0.93
C THR A 99 11.01 -4.42 -1.65
N THR A 100 10.91 -5.40 -2.55
CA THR A 100 12.05 -5.95 -3.30
C THR A 100 12.59 -5.00 -4.37
N GLU A 101 11.89 -3.91 -4.65
CA GLU A 101 12.35 -2.88 -5.57
C GLU A 101 13.53 -2.12 -4.94
N LYS A 102 14.67 -2.15 -5.65
CA LYS A 102 15.82 -1.33 -5.30
C LYS A 102 15.37 0.13 -5.21
N ALA A 103 15.69 0.76 -4.09
CA ALA A 103 15.50 2.20 -3.92
C ALA A 103 16.33 2.96 -4.96
N ILE A 104 15.96 4.23 -5.19
CA ILE A 104 16.73 5.13 -6.06
C ILE A 104 18.21 5.16 -5.69
N SER A 105 19.07 5.32 -6.69
CA SER A 105 20.51 5.45 -6.46
C SER A 105 20.85 6.76 -5.76
N HIS A 106 22.05 6.84 -5.17
CA HIS A 106 22.53 8.06 -4.52
C HIS A 106 22.59 9.25 -5.47
N THR A 107 23.00 9.01 -6.73
CA THR A 107 23.02 10.01 -7.79
C THR A 107 21.61 10.53 -8.09
N GLN A 108 20.65 9.62 -8.27
CA GLN A 108 19.24 9.97 -8.49
C GLN A 108 18.67 10.79 -7.33
N TYR A 109 18.97 10.42 -6.09
CA TYR A 109 18.57 11.18 -4.91
C TYR A 109 19.12 12.62 -4.94
N TYR A 110 20.40 12.79 -5.29
CA TYR A 110 20.99 14.14 -5.38
C TYR A 110 20.41 14.97 -6.52
N GLU A 111 20.02 14.36 -7.64
CA GLU A 111 19.31 15.05 -8.71
C GLU A 111 17.98 15.61 -8.22
N LEU A 112 17.17 14.79 -7.52
CA LEU A 112 15.92 15.26 -6.91
C LEU A 112 16.18 16.35 -5.86
N LYS A 113 17.21 16.17 -5.02
CA LYS A 113 17.61 17.18 -4.01
C LYS A 113 18.00 18.50 -4.65
N ARG A 114 18.67 18.48 -5.81
CA ARG A 114 19.02 19.68 -6.57
C ARG A 114 17.77 20.39 -7.07
N LEU A 115 16.79 19.67 -7.61
CA LEU A 115 15.52 20.28 -8.04
C LEU A 115 14.79 20.94 -6.86
N VAL A 116 14.72 20.25 -5.71
CA VAL A 116 14.12 20.81 -4.50
C VAL A 116 14.85 22.07 -4.03
N TYR A 117 16.18 22.09 -4.10
CA TYR A 117 16.95 23.30 -3.80
C TYR A 117 16.58 24.47 -4.73
N LEU A 118 16.45 24.22 -6.04
CA LEU A 118 16.04 25.24 -7.02
C LEU A 118 14.63 25.78 -6.75
N ILE A 119 13.69 24.91 -6.38
CA ILE A 119 12.35 25.31 -5.92
C ILE A 119 12.47 26.22 -4.70
N GLY A 120 13.24 25.82 -3.70
CA GLY A 120 13.46 26.61 -2.50
C GLY A 120 14.01 28.01 -2.79
N ALA A 121 14.93 28.14 -3.73
CA ALA A 121 15.52 29.42 -4.15
C ALA A 121 14.53 30.37 -4.86
N CYS A 122 13.33 29.88 -5.20
CA CYS A 122 12.26 30.71 -5.74
C CYS A 122 11.50 31.50 -4.65
N PHE A 123 11.65 31.14 -3.38
CA PHE A 123 10.89 31.71 -2.27
C PHE A 123 11.82 32.34 -1.23
N HIS A 124 11.27 33.32 -0.50
CA HIS A 124 11.95 33.90 0.66
C HIS A 124 12.18 32.84 1.76
N TYR A 125 11.14 32.06 2.08
CA TYR A 125 11.21 30.97 3.05
C TYR A 125 11.68 29.65 2.42
N GLN A 126 12.96 29.58 2.07
CA GLN A 126 13.56 28.47 1.33
C GLN A 126 13.29 27.10 1.97
N ASN A 127 13.52 26.98 3.28
CA ASN A 127 13.38 25.70 3.99
C ASN A 127 11.92 25.18 3.98
N ALA A 128 10.95 26.08 4.11
CA ALA A 128 9.53 25.73 4.08
C ALA A 128 9.12 25.25 2.67
N ALA A 129 9.58 25.94 1.63
CA ALA A 129 9.36 25.54 0.24
C ALA A 129 10.00 24.18 -0.08
N GLN A 130 11.24 23.95 0.36
CA GLN A 130 11.92 22.66 0.18
C GLN A 130 11.20 21.53 0.90
N TRP A 131 10.77 21.77 2.15
CA TRP A 131 10.00 20.79 2.92
C TRP A 131 8.68 20.44 2.22
N THR A 132 7.99 21.45 1.70
CA THR A 132 6.71 21.28 0.99
C THR A 132 6.91 20.49 -0.30
N ALA A 133 7.93 20.79 -1.10
CA ALA A 133 8.25 20.03 -2.30
C ALA A 133 8.49 18.54 -2.00
N TRP A 134 9.25 18.25 -0.93
CA TRP A 134 9.45 16.88 -0.47
C TRP A 134 8.16 16.23 0.07
N ALA A 135 7.30 16.98 0.74
CA ALA A 135 6.03 16.48 1.28
C ALA A 135 5.08 16.08 0.14
N THR A 136 4.87 16.96 -0.83
CA THR A 136 4.06 16.70 -2.03
C THR A 136 4.54 15.47 -2.79
N LEU A 137 5.85 15.31 -2.91
CA LEU A 137 6.44 14.16 -3.58
C LEU A 137 6.19 12.85 -2.84
N ARG A 138 6.31 12.84 -1.50
CA ARG A 138 6.01 11.66 -0.68
C ARG A 138 4.54 11.27 -0.76
N GLU A 139 3.64 12.25 -0.73
CA GLU A 139 2.20 12.05 -0.83
C GLU A 139 1.83 11.42 -2.19
N LYS A 140 2.27 12.03 -3.30
CA LYS A 140 1.95 11.54 -4.65
C LYS A 140 2.54 10.16 -4.96
N LEU A 141 3.70 9.83 -4.39
CA LEU A 141 4.37 8.55 -4.62
C LEU A 141 4.08 7.51 -3.54
N PHE A 142 3.25 7.81 -2.55
CA PHE A 142 2.98 6.96 -1.38
C PHE A 142 4.27 6.40 -0.74
N ALA A 143 5.29 7.24 -0.62
CA ALA A 143 6.62 6.84 -0.13
C ALA A 143 6.85 7.30 1.31
N GLU A 144 7.36 6.41 2.18
CA GLU A 144 7.67 6.74 3.59
C GLU A 144 8.79 7.80 3.69
N SER A 145 9.74 7.81 2.74
CA SER A 145 10.89 8.72 2.72
C SER A 145 11.40 8.92 1.31
N ALA A 146 11.99 10.09 1.05
CA ALA A 146 12.60 10.42 -0.24
C ALA A 146 13.73 9.45 -0.64
N ALA A 147 14.48 8.92 0.32
CA ALA A 147 15.54 7.94 0.06
C ALA A 147 15.00 6.52 -0.21
N LYS A 148 13.72 6.27 0.11
CA LYS A 148 13.06 4.97 -0.08
C LYS A 148 12.14 4.94 -1.31
N ILE A 149 12.24 5.93 -2.18
CA ILE A 149 11.49 5.93 -3.44
C ILE A 149 11.99 4.74 -4.28
N PRO A 150 11.10 3.89 -4.80
CA PRO A 150 11.49 2.81 -5.69
C PRO A 150 12.09 3.36 -6.99
N ALA A 151 13.15 2.72 -7.51
CA ALA A 151 13.79 3.17 -8.75
C ALA A 151 12.83 3.24 -9.95
N SER A 152 11.80 2.38 -9.98
CA SER A 152 10.72 2.39 -10.98
C SER A 152 9.95 3.71 -11.03
N ARG A 153 9.88 4.44 -9.91
CA ARG A 153 9.16 5.70 -9.76
C ARG A 153 10.04 6.94 -9.88
N TYR A 154 11.33 6.76 -10.19
CA TYR A 154 12.28 7.86 -10.29
C TYR A 154 11.86 8.92 -11.31
N GLU A 155 11.52 8.50 -12.52
CA GLU A 155 11.12 9.44 -13.58
C GLU A 155 9.85 10.20 -13.23
N GLN A 156 8.90 9.55 -12.56
CA GLN A 156 7.69 10.21 -12.06
C GLN A 156 8.01 11.23 -10.97
N ALA A 157 8.90 10.88 -10.03
CA ALA A 157 9.37 11.78 -8.99
C ALA A 157 10.04 13.04 -9.57
N ARG A 158 10.86 12.83 -10.61
CA ARG A 158 11.56 13.90 -11.33
C ARG A 158 10.59 14.81 -12.08
N ALA A 159 9.60 14.23 -12.79
CA ALA A 159 8.57 14.99 -13.50
C ALA A 159 7.80 15.92 -12.55
N ILE A 160 7.31 15.39 -11.41
CA ILE A 160 6.59 16.18 -10.40
C ILE A 160 7.44 17.36 -9.90
N LEU A 161 8.73 17.15 -9.63
CA LEU A 161 9.59 18.22 -9.16
C LEU A 161 9.92 19.25 -10.25
N ASN A 162 10.02 18.84 -11.51
CA ASN A 162 10.18 19.78 -12.62
C ASN A 162 8.94 20.66 -12.77
N ASP A 163 7.73 20.08 -12.74
CA ASP A 163 6.49 20.83 -12.85
C ASP A 163 6.37 21.89 -11.73
N ILE A 164 6.72 21.50 -10.49
CA ILE A 164 6.73 22.42 -9.35
C ILE A 164 7.79 23.51 -9.54
N GLN A 165 8.98 23.16 -10.03
CA GLN A 165 10.08 24.10 -10.26
C GLN A 165 9.76 25.11 -11.36
N GLU A 166 9.11 24.69 -12.44
CA GLU A 166 8.63 25.56 -13.50
C GLU A 166 7.60 26.55 -12.96
N ALA A 167 6.58 26.07 -12.25
CA ALA A 167 5.55 26.92 -11.65
C ALA A 167 6.14 27.90 -10.62
N ALA A 168 7.06 27.45 -9.76
CA ALA A 168 7.72 28.30 -8.77
C ALA A 168 8.60 29.38 -9.41
N SER A 169 9.28 29.04 -10.50
CA SER A 169 10.13 29.99 -11.22
C SER A 169 9.30 31.04 -11.95
N ALA A 170 8.20 30.63 -12.61
CA ALA A 170 7.25 31.54 -13.22
C ALA A 170 6.64 32.51 -12.19
N PHE A 171 6.26 31.99 -11.01
CA PHE A 171 5.77 32.80 -9.91
C PHE A 171 6.81 33.84 -9.46
N LYS A 172 8.06 33.43 -9.26
CA LYS A 172 9.14 34.36 -8.87
C LYS A 172 9.36 35.46 -9.91
N SER A 173 9.38 35.12 -11.20
CA SER A 173 9.51 36.11 -12.28
C SER A 173 8.35 37.11 -12.26
N ALA A 174 7.10 36.65 -12.11
CA ALA A 174 5.94 37.53 -12.05
C ALA A 174 5.99 38.47 -10.83
N VAL A 175 6.42 37.97 -9.66
CA VAL A 175 6.62 38.82 -8.47
C VAL A 175 7.70 39.86 -8.72
N MET A 176 8.83 39.47 -9.31
CA MET A 176 9.92 40.41 -9.65
C MET A 176 9.46 41.49 -10.63
N GLU A 177 8.64 41.16 -11.64
CA GLU A 177 8.06 42.12 -12.57
C GLU A 177 7.11 43.10 -11.88
N LEU A 178 6.25 42.60 -10.98
CA LEU A 178 5.34 43.42 -10.19
C LEU A 178 6.09 44.36 -9.23
N GLU A 179 7.09 43.84 -8.52
CA GLU A 179 7.95 44.64 -7.64
C GLU A 179 8.67 45.73 -8.45
N THR A 180 9.27 45.37 -9.59
CA THR A 180 9.96 46.33 -10.45
C THR A 180 9.00 47.42 -10.93
N GLY A 181 7.82 47.05 -11.43
CA GLY A 181 6.80 48.02 -11.86
C GLY A 181 6.30 48.92 -10.74
N PHE A 182 6.18 48.40 -9.51
CA PHE A 182 5.84 49.19 -8.32
C PHE A 182 6.92 50.22 -7.99
N PHE A 183 8.21 49.88 -8.08
CA PHE A 183 9.28 50.82 -7.79
C PHE A 183 9.54 51.82 -8.94
N GLU A 184 9.35 51.41 -10.19
CA GLU A 184 9.50 52.28 -11.38
C GLU A 184 8.40 53.33 -11.45
N ARG A 185 7.15 52.96 -11.13
CA ARG A 185 6.09 53.92 -10.84
C ARG A 185 6.42 54.50 -9.47
N ARG A 186 7.30 55.52 -9.40
CA ARG A 186 7.59 56.32 -8.18
C ARG A 186 6.38 56.25 -7.25
N PHE A 187 6.58 55.86 -5.99
CA PHE A 187 5.60 55.67 -4.89
C PHE A 187 4.41 56.68 -4.80
N SER A 188 4.36 57.70 -5.64
CA SER A 188 3.30 58.67 -5.90
C SER A 188 1.97 58.13 -6.47
N ALA A 189 1.89 56.90 -6.97
CA ALA A 189 0.61 56.34 -7.40
C ALA A 189 0.17 55.27 -6.40
N ILE A 190 -0.58 55.68 -5.38
CA ILE A 190 -1.45 54.78 -4.64
C ILE A 190 -2.31 54.06 -5.70
N PRO A 191 -2.38 52.71 -5.72
CA PRO A 191 -3.27 51.98 -6.62
C PRO A 191 -4.66 52.63 -6.58
N LEU A 192 -5.26 52.88 -7.75
CA LEU A 192 -6.56 53.57 -7.84
C LEU A 192 -7.61 52.90 -6.94
N GLU A 193 -7.49 51.59 -6.74
CA GLU A 193 -8.33 50.79 -5.85
C GLU A 193 -8.25 51.23 -4.37
N ILE A 194 -7.08 51.69 -3.92
CA ILE A 194 -6.88 52.19 -2.55
C ILE A 194 -7.38 53.63 -2.42
N GLN A 195 -7.23 54.47 -3.47
CA GLN A 195 -7.81 55.82 -3.49
C GLN A 195 -9.34 55.80 -3.51
N GLU A 196 -9.94 54.85 -4.22
CA GLU A 196 -11.40 54.64 -4.23
C GLU A 196 -11.92 54.16 -2.88
N LEU A 197 -11.18 53.30 -2.18
CA LEU A 197 -11.50 52.87 -0.81
C LEU A 197 -11.45 54.02 0.19
N GLU A 198 -10.43 54.88 0.12
CA GLU A 198 -10.34 56.08 0.98
C GLU A 198 -11.49 57.06 0.72
N ARG A 199 -11.92 57.21 -0.54
CA ARG A 199 -13.07 58.05 -0.91
C ARG A 199 -14.38 57.50 -0.36
N LEU A 200 -14.62 56.19 -0.50
CA LEU A 200 -15.84 55.55 -0.01
C LEU A 200 -15.94 55.57 1.52
N LEU A 201 -14.81 55.38 2.22
CA LEU A 201 -14.76 55.48 3.68
C LEU A 201 -14.98 56.92 4.18
N SER A 202 -14.62 57.93 3.40
CA SER A 202 -14.84 59.34 3.75
C SER A 202 -16.29 59.80 3.49
N GLU A 203 -16.99 59.17 2.53
CA GLU A 203 -18.39 59.45 2.22
C GLU A 203 -19.37 58.74 3.18
N GLU A 204 -18.95 57.73 3.93
CA GLU A 204 -19.77 57.04 4.94
C GLU A 204 -19.73 57.71 6.34
N GLU A 205 -18.84 58.68 6.57
CA GLU A 205 -18.69 59.40 7.85
C GLU A 205 -19.39 60.77 7.90
N GLU A 206 -20.07 61.21 6.84
CA GLU A 206 -20.95 62.41 6.78
C GLU A 206 -22.44 62.06 6.90
#